data_AF-A0A841JXD2-F1
#
_entry.id   AF-A0A841JXD2-F1
#
_cell.length_a   1.000
_cell.length_b   1.000
_cell.length_c   1.000
_cell.angle_alpha   90.00
_cell.angle_beta   90.00
_cell.angle_gamma   90.00
#
_symmetry.space_group_name_H-M   'P 1'
#
loop_
_entity.id
_entity.type
_entity.pdbx_description
1 polymer ?
#
loop_
_entity_poly.entity_id
_entity_poly.type
_entity_poly.pdbx_seq_one_letter_code
_entity_poly.pdbx_strand_id
1 'polypeptide(L)' 'MSDERRQRLYFPLRLSEAVRREAHEMAHDDCLSLNQFISVAVVEKICRMEEANRRNQEVKGHTIRPWDKSNVARH' A
#
# COMPACT_ATOMS: atom_id res chain seq x y z
N MET A 1 11.15 22.87 23.65
CA MET A 1 11.19 21.47 23.18
C MET A 1 9.76 21.03 23.03
N SER A 2 9.24 21.03 21.80
CA SER A 2 7.84 20.75 21.53
C SER A 2 7.60 19.25 21.61
N ASP A 3 7.14 18.77 22.77
CA ASP A 3 6.55 17.45 22.89
C ASP A 3 5.22 17.44 22.13
N GLU A 4 5.31 17.29 20.80
CA GLU A 4 4.19 16.93 19.95
C GLU A 4 3.67 15.58 20.43
N ARG A 5 2.66 15.65 21.29
CA ARG A 5 1.88 14.51 21.77
C ARG A 5 1.30 13.84 20.53
N ARG A 6 2.02 12.84 19.99
CA ARG A 6 1.50 11.86 19.04
C ARG A 6 0.27 11.27 19.70
N GLN A 7 -0.91 11.80 19.38
CA GLN A 7 -2.18 11.24 19.81
C GLN A 7 -2.15 9.80 19.33
N ARG A 8 -2.08 8.86 20.28
CA ARG A 8 -2.12 7.44 19.98
C ARG A 8 -3.53 7.15 19.50
N LEU A 9 -3.71 7.19 18.18
CA LEU A 9 -4.96 6.82 17.55
C LEU A 9 -5.14 5.31 17.74
N TYR A 10 -6.30 4.92 18.25
CA TYR A 10 -6.66 3.53 18.44
C TYR A 10 -7.80 3.18 17.48
N PHE A 11 -7.60 2.12 16.69
CA PHE A 11 -8.58 1.64 15.73
C PHE A 11 -8.87 0.17 16.00
N PRO A 12 -10.04 -0.17 16.57
CA PRO A 12 -10.38 -1.57 16.84
C PRO A 12 -10.61 -2.32 15.53
N LEU A 13 -9.80 -3.36 15.30
CA LEU A 13 -9.89 -4.21 14.11
C LEU A 13 -10.70 -5.47 14.42
N ARG A 14 -11.69 -5.77 13.57
CA ARG A 14 -12.45 -7.02 13.63
C ARG A 14 -11.82 -8.03 12.68
N LEU A 15 -11.03 -8.94 13.22
CA LEU A 15 -10.42 -10.04 12.48
C LEU A 15 -11.18 -11.34 12.77
N SER A 16 -11.29 -12.21 11.76
CA SER A 16 -11.76 -13.58 11.98
C SER A 16 -10.80 -14.30 12.94
N GLU A 17 -11.30 -15.31 13.64
CA GLU A 17 -10.49 -16.02 14.64
C GLU A 17 -9.25 -16.66 14.03
N ALA A 18 -9.40 -17.28 12.85
CA ALA A 18 -8.29 -17.89 12.13
C ALA A 18 -7.18 -16.87 11.81
N VAL A 19 -7.54 -15.72 11.25
CA VAL A 19 -6.58 -14.66 10.89
C VAL A 19 -5.94 -14.05 12.13
N ARG A 20 -6.70 -13.86 13.21
CA ARG A 20 -6.15 -13.32 14.47
C ARG A 20 -5.11 -14.25 15.07
N ARG A 21 -5.39 -15.56 15.09
CA ARG A 21 -4.47 -16.57 15.61
C ARG A 21 -3.19 -16.62 14.76
N GLU A 22 -3.34 -16.71 13.45
CA GLU A 22 -2.20 -16.73 12.52
C GLU A 22 -1.33 -15.46 12.67
N ALA A 23 -1.95 -14.28 12.75
CA ALA A 23 -1.21 -13.03 12.97
C ALA A 23 -0.46 -13.01 14.31
N HIS A 24 -1.00 -13.65 15.34
CA HIS A 24 -0.34 -13.75 16.64
C HIS A 24 0.84 -14.72 16.62
N GLU A 25 0.72 -15.84 15.90
CA GLU A 25 1.82 -16.80 15.69
C GLU A 25 2.96 -16.15 14.91
N MET A 26 2.66 -15.48 13.78
CA MET A 26 3.67 -14.77 12.99
C MET A 26 4.36 -13.66 13.78
N ALA A 27 3.59 -12.84 14.51
CA ALA A 27 4.18 -11.78 15.34
C ALA A 27 5.10 -12.33 16.43
N HIS A 28 4.74 -13.49 17.01
CA HIS A 28 5.57 -14.17 18.01
C HIS A 28 6.88 -14.67 17.40
N ASP A 29 6.83 -15.31 16.23
CA ASP A 29 8.01 -15.81 15.52
C ASP A 29 9.00 -14.68 15.16
N ASP A 30 8.48 -13.48 14.87
CA ASP A 30 9.26 -12.28 14.58
C ASP A 30 9.70 -11.50 15.85
N CYS A 31 9.38 -11.97 17.05
CA CYS A 31 9.61 -11.26 18.32
C CYS A 31 8.99 -9.85 18.36
N LEU A 32 7.83 -9.66 17.71
CA LEU A 32 7.08 -8.40 17.65
C LEU A 32 5.79 -8.49 18.48
N SER A 33 5.33 -7.36 19.00
CA SER A 33 3.94 -7.28 19.45
C SER A 33 2.99 -7.37 18.25
N LEU A 34 1.79 -7.93 18.46
CA LEU A 34 0.76 -8.02 17.42
C LEU A 34 0.46 -6.64 16.79
N ASN A 35 0.44 -5.57 17.58
CA ASN A 35 0.24 -4.22 17.07
C ASN A 35 1.38 -3.73 16.17
N GLN A 36 2.63 -4.03 16.52
CA GLN A 36 3.78 -3.68 15.68
C GLN A 36 3.73 -4.45 14.36
N PHE A 37 3.48 -5.76 14.44
CA PHE A 37 3.34 -6.62 13.26
C PHE A 37 2.23 -6.11 12.32
N ILE A 38 1.03 -5.84 12.85
CA ILE A 38 -0.09 -5.28 12.08
C ILE A 38 0.29 -3.93 11.47
N SER A 39 0.97 -3.06 12.21
CA SER A 39 1.35 -1.73 11.72
C SER A 39 2.28 -1.83 10.50
N VAL A 40 3.27 -2.72 10.54
CA VAL A 40 4.18 -2.97 9.42
C VAL A 40 3.39 -3.50 8.21
N ALA A 41 2.57 -4.53 8.42
CA ALA A 41 1.78 -5.14 7.34
C ALA A 41 0.82 -4.13 6.66
N VAL A 42 0.20 -3.24 7.44
CA VAL A 42 -0.69 -2.18 6.91
C VAL A 42 0.10 -1.19 6.06
N VAL A 43 1.26 -0.73 6.53
CA VAL A 43 2.12 0.19 5.76
C VAL A 43 2.53 -0.46 4.44
N GLU A 44 3.02 -1.70 4.47
CA GLU A 44 3.42 -2.41 3.26
C GLU A 44 2.26 -2.57 2.27
N LYS A 45 1.06 -2.90 2.77
CA LYS A 45 -0.12 -3.06 1.94
C LYS A 45 -0.51 -1.74 1.26
N ILE A 46 -0.48 -0.62 2.00
CA ILE A 46 -0.76 0.71 1.46
C ILE A 46 0.24 1.04 0.35
N CYS A 47 1.55 0.89 0.59
CA CYS A 47 2.57 1.17 -0.41
C CYS A 47 2.36 0.34 -1.70
N ARG A 48 2.11 -0.96 -1.57
CA ARG A 48 1.84 -1.84 -2.73
C ARG A 48 0.55 -1.44 -3.48
N MET A 49 -0.48 -1.00 -2.75
CA MET A 49 -1.72 -0.53 -3.35
C MET A 49 -1.53 0.78 -4.12
N GLU A 50 -0.76 1.72 -3.57
CA GLU A 50 -0.41 2.98 -4.23
C GLU A 50 0.41 2.75 -5.50
N GLU A 51 1.40 1.85 -5.45
CA GLU A 51 2.17 1.45 -6.63
C GLU A 51 1.30 0.81 -7.71
N ALA A 52 0.40 -0.10 -7.33
CA ALA A 52 -0.53 -0.73 -8.25
C ALA A 52 -1.47 0.31 -8.89
N ASN A 53 -1.96 1.27 -8.11
CA ASN A 53 -2.79 2.36 -8.62
C ASN A 53 -2.02 3.24 -9.61
N ARG A 54 -0.76 3.58 -9.31
CA ARG A 54 0.10 4.36 -10.21
C ARG A 54 0.32 3.66 -11.54
N ARG A 55 0.64 2.36 -11.54
CA ARG A 55 0.78 1.56 -12.79
C ARG A 55 -0.51 1.55 -13.61
N ASN A 56 -1.66 1.40 -12.94
CA ASN A 56 -2.95 1.42 -13.63
C ASN A 56 -3.29 2.79 -14.24
N GLN A 57 -2.78 3.88 -13.66
CA GLN A 57 -2.91 5.24 -14.22
C GLN A 57 -1.96 5.47 -15.40
N GLU A 58 -0.72 4.97 -15.33
CA GLU A 58 0.25 5.05 -16.43
C GLU A 58 -0.25 4.32 -17.69
N VAL A 59 -0.88 3.15 -17.54
CA VAL A 59 -1.49 2.42 -18.66
C VAL A 59 -2.64 3.22 -19.31
N LYS A 60 -3.40 4.00 -18.53
CA LYS A 60 -4.43 4.89 -19.08
C LYS A 60 -3.85 6.16 -19.73
N GLY A 61 -2.69 6.62 -19.29
CA GLY A 61 -1.98 7.77 -19.87
C GLY A 61 -1.24 7.47 -21.17
N HIS A 62 -0.91 6.20 -21.43
CA HIS A 62 -0.22 5.75 -22.65
C HIS A 62 -1.18 5.16 -23.69
N THR A 63 -2.32 5.81 -23.92
CA THR A 63 -3.05 5.58 -25.17
C THR A 63 -2.33 6.37 -26.25
N ILE A 64 -1.39 5.74 -26.96
CA ILE A 64 -0.91 6.23 -28.24
C ILE A 64 -2.17 6.48 -29.08
N ARG A 65 -2.47 7.74 -29.34
CA ARG A 65 -3.59 8.12 -30.19
C ARG A 65 -3.29 7.56 -31.59
N PRO A 66 -4.18 6.79 -32.21
CA PRO A 66 -3.92 6.11 -33.49
C PRO A 66 -3.76 7.07 -34.69
N TRP A 67 -3.75 8.38 -34.46
CA TRP A 67 -3.62 9.42 -35.48
C TRP A 67 -2.44 10.35 -35.25
N ASP A 68 -1.40 9.93 -34.52
CA ASP A 68 -0.15 10.71 -34.42
C ASP A 68 0.52 10.79 -35.80
N LYS A 69 0.08 11.76 -36.62
CA LYS A 69 0.50 12.03 -38.01
C LYS A 69 1.86 12.73 -38.05
N SER A 70 2.79 12.28 -37.24
CA SER A 70 4.13 12.85 -37.13
C SER A 70 5.13 11.96 -37.90
N ASN A 71 5.00 11.88 -39.24
CA ASN A 71 6.10 11.60 -40.21
C ASN A 71 5.62 11.15 -41.60
N VAL A 72 4.73 11.88 -42.26
CA VAL A 72 4.58 11.74 -43.72
C VAL A 72 4.57 13.11 -44.39
N ALA A 73 5.66 13.84 -44.19
CA ALA A 73 5.97 15.03 -44.99
C ALA A 73 7.49 15.12 -45.15
N ARG A 74 8.00 14.46 -46.19
CA ARG A 74 9.32 14.61 -46.84
C ARG A 74 9.55 13.32 -47.66
N HIS A 75 9.84 13.33 -48.95
CA HIS A 75 9.95 14.35 -50.00
C HIS A 75 9.97 13.59 -51.33
#